data_AF-A0A957HE04-F1
#
_entry.id   AF-A0A957HE04-F1
#
_cell.length_a   1.000
_cell.length_b   1.000
_cell.length_c   1.000
_cell.angle_alpha   90.00
_cell.angle_beta   90.00
_cell.angle_gamma   90.00
#
_symmetry.space_group_name_H-M   'P 1'
#
loop_
_entity.id
_entity.type
_entity.pdbx_description
1 polymer ?
#
loop_
_entity_poly.entity_id
_entity_poly.type
_entity_poly.pdbx_seq_one_letter_code
_entity_poly.pdbx_strand_id
1 'polypeptide(L)'
;MSCQNDFSLRIHKGHEEMRRGNPLVHPKCLAIQPFWMWPLLAILLISCQPASSTLPTRALLAATSIPTRTPAPDLFSTLVPTNALTATFTPSNTPPPAQIAQITVVTAGASPVITPTQPASATPLPPIFLFGRSAAGRDLLGYRYGFGSQIILLVGGIHAGYEANTIGLLEELQTHFSENLGDIQPEITLIFVPVL
;
A
#
# COMPACT_ATOMS: atom_id res chain seq x y z
N MET A 1 -19.29 21.68 32.40
CA MET A 1 -18.67 21.10 31.19
C MET A 1 -17.91 19.85 31.59
N SER A 2 -18.49 18.68 31.33
CA SER A 2 -17.83 17.37 31.41
C SER A 2 -18.68 16.43 30.56
N CYS A 3 -18.14 15.92 29.46
CA CYS A 3 -18.74 14.85 28.66
C CYS A 3 -17.80 13.64 28.75
N GLN A 4 -18.22 12.65 29.52
CA GLN A 4 -17.73 11.27 29.43
C GLN A 4 -18.65 10.53 28.47
N ASN A 5 -18.09 10.06 27.36
CA ASN A 5 -18.77 9.14 26.45
C ASN A 5 -18.52 7.71 26.94
N ASP A 6 -19.56 7.12 27.51
CA ASP A 6 -19.70 5.69 27.78
C ASP A 6 -20.11 4.99 26.46
N PHE A 7 -19.23 4.12 25.95
CA PHE A 7 -19.51 3.28 24.78
C PHE A 7 -19.60 1.83 25.23
N SER A 8 -20.74 1.47 25.81
CA SER A 8 -21.10 0.09 26.13
C SER A 8 -21.36 -0.72 24.86
N LEU A 9 -20.41 -1.62 24.56
CA LEU A 9 -20.47 -2.62 23.50
C LEU A 9 -21.44 -3.74 23.89
N ARG A 10 -22.65 -3.74 23.31
CA ARG A 10 -23.63 -4.85 23.45
C ARG A 10 -23.50 -5.78 22.24
N ILE A 11 -22.78 -6.89 22.42
CA ILE A 11 -22.62 -7.97 21.44
C ILE A 11 -23.96 -8.72 21.28
N HIS A 12 -24.44 -8.79 20.03
CA HIS A 12 -25.62 -9.57 19.64
C HIS A 12 -25.28 -11.07 19.54
N LYS A 13 -26.01 -11.89 20.28
CA LYS A 13 -26.05 -13.36 20.14
C LYS A 13 -27.33 -13.72 19.40
N GLY A 14 -27.20 -14.40 18.26
CA GLY A 14 -28.33 -15.00 17.54
C GLY A 14 -28.53 -16.47 17.95
N HIS A 15 -29.79 -16.91 18.02
CA HIS A 15 -30.25 -18.23 17.57
C HIS A 15 -31.79 -18.28 17.57
N GLU A 16 -32.33 -18.81 16.47
CA GLU A 16 -33.57 -19.59 16.26
C GLU A 16 -34.89 -19.23 16.99
N GLU A 17 -36.00 -19.17 16.25
CA GLU A 17 -37.05 -20.23 16.28
C GLU A 17 -38.31 -19.82 15.45
N MET A 18 -38.69 -20.74 14.54
CA MET A 18 -40.01 -21.09 14.00
C MET A 18 -41.10 -20.08 13.57
N ARG A 19 -41.43 -20.21 12.27
CA ARG A 19 -42.74 -20.56 11.67
C ARG A 19 -44.02 -20.38 12.53
N ARG A 20 -44.93 -19.51 12.06
CA ARG A 20 -46.28 -19.84 11.50
C ARG A 20 -47.18 -18.59 11.44
N GLY A 21 -47.92 -18.43 10.34
CA GLY A 21 -49.26 -17.81 10.36
C GLY A 21 -49.40 -16.40 9.76
N ASN A 22 -49.79 -16.36 8.47
CA ASN A 22 -50.55 -15.25 7.83
C ASN A 22 -52.03 -15.27 8.33
N PRO A 23 -52.93 -14.33 7.96
CA PRO A 23 -52.81 -12.95 7.43
C PRO A 23 -53.85 -11.95 8.03
N LEU A 24 -53.91 -10.73 7.46
CA LEU A 24 -54.97 -9.70 7.57
C LEU A 24 -55.03 -8.98 8.94
N VAL A 25 -55.05 -7.65 9.05
CA VAL A 25 -55.97 -6.70 8.41
C VAL A 25 -55.34 -5.29 8.38
N HIS A 26 -55.50 -4.56 7.28
CA HIS A 26 -55.35 -3.10 7.27
C HIS A 26 -56.46 -2.44 8.10
N PRO A 27 -56.18 -1.29 8.73
CA PRO A 27 -56.82 -0.09 8.21
C PRO A 27 -55.89 1.12 8.11
N LYS A 28 -56.29 1.99 7.19
CA LYS A 28 -55.71 3.27 6.83
C LYS A 28 -55.68 4.23 8.04
N CYS A 29 -54.51 4.75 8.38
CA CYS A 29 -54.34 6.04 9.07
C CYS A 29 -53.52 6.92 8.13
N LEU A 30 -54.17 7.68 7.26
CA LEU A 30 -54.56 9.07 7.49
C LEU A 30 -53.34 9.98 7.76
N ALA A 31 -52.79 10.47 6.65
CA ALA A 31 -52.30 11.82 6.41
C ALA A 31 -51.98 12.70 7.63
N ILE A 32 -50.68 12.92 7.86
CA ILE A 32 -50.12 14.23 8.23
C ILE A 32 -48.77 14.36 7.51
N GLN A 33 -48.75 15.07 6.38
CA GLN A 33 -47.51 15.49 5.72
C GLN A 33 -47.05 16.79 6.40
N PRO A 34 -45.87 16.87 7.03
CA PRO A 34 -45.35 18.13 7.52
C PRO A 34 -44.87 18.97 6.33
N PHE A 35 -45.73 19.91 5.96
CA PHE A 35 -45.56 20.99 4.98
C PHE A 35 -44.57 22.08 5.47
N TRP A 36 -43.47 21.69 6.11
CA TRP A 36 -42.45 22.61 6.60
C TRP A 36 -41.17 22.44 5.80
N MET A 37 -41.10 23.27 4.74
CA MET A 37 -39.94 24.11 4.44
C MET A 37 -38.61 23.37 4.26
N TRP A 38 -38.12 23.07 3.05
CA TRP A 38 -37.91 24.03 1.96
C TRP A 38 -37.54 25.43 2.51
N PRO A 39 -36.29 25.57 3.01
CA PRO A 39 -35.36 26.42 2.30
C PRO A 39 -33.92 25.90 2.46
N LEU A 40 -33.58 24.79 1.80
CA LEU A 40 -32.17 24.46 1.52
C LEU A 40 -31.90 24.32 0.01
N LEU A 41 -32.94 24.47 -0.82
CA LEU A 41 -32.85 24.50 -2.28
C LEU A 41 -32.74 25.93 -2.87
N ALA A 42 -32.68 26.96 -2.01
CA ALA A 42 -32.47 28.35 -2.42
C ALA A 42 -31.05 28.88 -2.12
N ILE A 43 -30.09 27.99 -1.81
CA ILE A 43 -28.65 28.31 -1.76
C ILE A 43 -27.95 27.57 -2.91
N LEU A 44 -28.56 27.55 -4.10
CA LEU A 44 -28.00 26.91 -5.30
C LEU A 44 -27.97 27.82 -6.53
N LEU A 45 -28.15 29.14 -6.39
CA LEU A 45 -28.22 30.07 -7.53
C LEU A 45 -27.40 31.38 -7.40
N ILE A 46 -26.44 31.48 -6.47
CA ILE A 46 -25.53 32.66 -6.39
C ILE A 46 -24.07 32.21 -6.27
N SER A 47 -23.57 31.44 -7.23
CA SER A 47 -22.14 31.20 -7.40
C SER A 47 -21.77 31.12 -8.87
N CYS A 48 -22.23 32.10 -9.65
CA CYS A 48 -21.63 32.41 -10.95
C CYS A 48 -20.73 33.63 -10.75
N GLN A 49 -19.51 33.41 -10.25
CA GLN A 49 -18.46 34.41 -10.38
C GLN A 49 -17.68 34.08 -11.66
N PRO A 50 -17.46 35.05 -12.57
CA PRO A 50 -16.51 34.87 -13.65
C PRO A 50 -15.12 34.71 -13.02
N ALA A 51 -14.53 33.53 -13.18
CA ALA A 51 -13.12 33.32 -12.89
C ALA A 51 -12.33 34.20 -13.87
N SER A 52 -11.95 35.39 -13.43
CA SER A 52 -10.89 36.16 -14.07
C SER A 52 -9.62 35.33 -14.01
N SER A 53 -9.29 34.67 -15.12
CA SER A 53 -8.04 33.98 -15.33
C SER A 53 -6.91 35.01 -15.42
N THR A 54 -6.49 35.55 -14.28
CA THR A 54 -5.16 36.14 -14.18
C THR A 54 -4.19 34.97 -14.19
N LEU A 55 -3.62 34.67 -15.35
CA LEU A 55 -2.43 33.84 -15.44
C LEU A 55 -1.42 34.36 -14.40
N PRO A 56 -0.78 33.50 -13.60
CA PRO A 56 0.32 33.94 -12.77
C PRO A 56 1.38 34.52 -13.70
N THR A 57 1.55 35.84 -13.64
CA THR A 57 2.71 36.53 -14.18
C THR A 57 3.91 35.74 -13.69
N ARG A 58 4.68 35.21 -14.64
CA ARG A 58 5.93 34.52 -14.40
C ARG A 58 6.83 35.50 -13.63
N ALA A 59 6.81 35.41 -12.30
CA ALA A 59 7.73 36.13 -11.45
C ALA A 59 9.11 35.61 -11.83
N LEU A 60 9.87 36.41 -12.57
CA LEU A 60 11.30 36.26 -12.68
C LEU A 60 11.82 36.35 -11.24
N LEU A 61 12.10 35.19 -10.66
CA LEU A 61 12.89 35.08 -9.44
C LEU A 61 14.18 35.84 -9.73
N ALA A 62 14.26 37.06 -9.19
CA ALA A 62 15.53 37.74 -9.03
C ALA A 62 16.45 36.74 -8.33
N ALA A 63 17.61 36.48 -8.93
CA ALA A 63 18.65 35.63 -8.38
C ALA A 63 18.97 36.17 -6.98
N THR A 64 18.33 35.56 -5.97
CA THR A 64 18.62 35.83 -4.58
C THR A 64 20.01 35.27 -4.39
N SER A 65 20.96 36.16 -4.17
CA SER A 65 22.33 35.84 -3.81
C SER A 65 22.29 34.71 -2.78
N ILE A 66 22.84 33.55 -3.16
CA ILE A 66 23.02 32.41 -2.28
C ILE A 66 23.70 32.97 -1.02
N PRO A 67 23.06 32.92 0.17
CA PRO A 67 23.78 33.29 1.39
C PRO A 67 24.95 32.33 1.48
N THR A 68 26.17 32.88 1.46
CA THR A 68 27.38 32.14 1.79
C THR A 68 27.10 31.41 3.09
N ARG A 69 26.96 30.09 3.00
CA ARG A 69 26.67 29.23 4.13
C ARG A 69 27.86 29.39 5.07
N THR A 70 27.69 30.17 6.13
CA THR A 70 28.61 30.17 7.26
C THR A 70 28.77 28.70 7.66
N PRO A 71 29.99 28.13 7.67
CA PRO A 71 30.19 26.77 8.12
C PRO A 71 29.59 26.69 9.52
N ALA A 72 28.56 25.88 9.68
CA ALA A 72 28.10 25.50 11.02
C ALA A 72 29.33 24.96 11.75
N PRO A 73 29.54 25.28 13.03
CA PRO A 73 30.58 24.62 13.79
C PRO A 73 30.33 23.12 13.65
N ASP A 74 31.30 22.42 13.06
CA ASP A 74 31.30 20.96 13.03
C ASP A 74 31.14 20.52 14.48
N LEU A 75 29.94 20.08 14.83
CA LEU A 75 29.76 19.19 15.96
C LEU A 75 30.41 17.90 15.50
N PHE A 76 31.74 17.84 15.63
CA PHE A 76 32.49 16.61 15.70
C PHE A 76 31.84 15.78 16.80
N SER A 77 30.87 14.96 16.41
CA SER A 77 30.50 13.79 17.15
C SER A 77 31.78 12.96 17.14
N THR A 78 32.52 13.04 18.24
CA THR A 78 33.60 12.10 18.55
C THR A 78 32.96 10.72 18.53
N LEU A 79 32.96 10.10 17.34
CA LEU A 79 32.67 8.70 17.18
C LEU A 79 33.76 7.99 17.97
N VAL A 80 33.44 7.65 19.22
CA VAL A 80 34.17 6.62 19.95
C VAL A 80 34.16 5.42 19.00
N PRO A 81 35.33 4.90 18.56
CA PRO A 81 35.36 3.69 17.75
C PRO A 81 34.72 2.59 18.58
N THR A 82 33.45 2.31 18.31
CA THR A 82 32.76 1.15 18.84
C THR A 82 33.46 -0.02 18.17
N ASN A 83 34.16 -0.82 18.96
CA ASN A 83 34.87 -2.02 18.55
C ASN A 83 34.07 -2.74 17.46
N ALA A 84 34.48 -2.56 16.21
CA ALA A 84 33.94 -3.31 15.11
C ALA A 84 34.19 -4.78 15.46
N LEU A 85 33.11 -5.56 15.57
CA LEU A 85 33.23 -7.00 15.67
C LEU A 85 33.86 -7.47 14.36
N THR A 86 35.17 -7.62 14.37
CA THR A 86 35.91 -8.26 13.30
C THR A 86 35.39 -9.68 13.21
N ALA A 87 34.56 -9.95 12.19
CA ALA A 87 34.20 -11.30 11.82
C ALA A 87 35.50 -11.98 11.36
N THR A 88 36.14 -12.69 12.28
CA THR A 88 37.27 -13.57 11.96
C THR A 88 36.72 -14.72 11.13
N PHE A 89 36.80 -14.60 9.81
CA PHE A 89 36.63 -15.73 8.91
C PHE A 89 37.77 -16.70 9.21
N THR A 90 37.48 -17.78 9.93
CA THR A 90 38.40 -18.90 10.05
C THR A 90 38.48 -19.55 8.67
N PRO A 91 39.66 -19.64 8.04
CA PRO A 91 39.78 -20.39 6.80
C PRO A 91 39.40 -21.85 7.10
N SER A 92 38.28 -22.29 6.52
CA SER A 92 37.83 -23.68 6.61
C SER A 92 38.88 -24.55 5.92
N ASN A 93 39.35 -25.56 6.64
CA ASN A 93 40.35 -26.51 6.17
C ASN A 93 39.97 -27.06 4.79
N THR A 94 40.94 -27.00 3.88
CA THR A 94 40.92 -27.58 2.54
C THR A 94 40.25 -28.96 2.56
N PRO A 95 39.18 -29.19 1.77
CA PRO A 95 38.57 -30.51 1.69
C PRO A 95 39.58 -31.54 1.13
N PRO A 96 39.53 -32.80 1.57
CA PRO A 96 40.37 -33.88 1.03
C PRO A 96 40.24 -33.99 -0.50
N PRO A 97 41.27 -34.48 -1.21
CA PRO A 97 41.17 -34.72 -2.65
C PRO A 97 39.97 -35.62 -2.94
N ALA A 98 39.04 -35.11 -3.75
CA ALA A 98 37.86 -35.85 -4.17
C ALA A 98 38.30 -37.10 -4.96
N GLN A 99 37.89 -38.29 -4.51
CA GLN A 99 38.04 -39.51 -5.28
C GLN A 99 37.19 -39.40 -6.55
N ILE A 100 37.83 -39.57 -7.70
CA ILE A 100 37.20 -39.52 -9.01
C ILE A 100 36.36 -40.80 -9.18
N ALA A 101 35.06 -40.72 -8.90
CA ALA A 101 34.11 -41.77 -9.26
C ALA A 101 33.96 -41.80 -10.79
N GLN A 102 34.11 -42.97 -11.40
CA GLN A 102 33.90 -43.16 -12.84
C GLN A 102 32.43 -42.86 -13.20
N ILE A 103 32.23 -41.82 -14.01
CA ILE A 103 30.92 -41.40 -14.49
C ILE A 103 30.47 -42.39 -15.55
N THR A 104 29.46 -43.20 -15.24
CA THR A 104 28.75 -43.99 -16.24
C THR A 104 27.83 -43.04 -17.00
N VAL A 105 28.11 -42.83 -18.29
CA VAL A 105 27.28 -42.01 -19.17
C VAL A 105 26.01 -42.79 -19.48
N VAL A 106 24.95 -42.54 -18.71
CA VAL A 106 23.61 -43.04 -19.02
C VAL A 106 23.03 -42.15 -20.12
N THR A 107 22.81 -42.72 -21.30
CA THR A 107 22.13 -42.04 -22.41
C THR A 107 20.72 -41.65 -21.96
N ALA A 108 20.47 -40.35 -21.81
CA ALA A 108 19.17 -39.81 -21.43
C ALA A 108 18.13 -40.13 -22.51
N GLY A 109 17.08 -40.87 -22.14
CA GLY A 109 15.91 -41.10 -22.98
C GLY A 109 15.19 -39.78 -23.29
N ALA A 110 14.46 -39.76 -24.42
CA ALA A 110 13.78 -38.57 -24.94
C ALA A 110 12.98 -37.83 -23.86
N SER A 111 13.33 -36.55 -23.68
CA SER A 111 12.69 -35.66 -22.70
C SER A 111 11.23 -35.39 -23.11
N PRO A 112 10.25 -35.46 -22.19
CA PRO A 112 8.87 -35.12 -22.52
C PRO A 112 8.78 -33.66 -22.95
N VAL A 113 8.20 -33.43 -24.13
CA VAL A 113 7.88 -32.08 -24.61
C VAL A 113 6.75 -31.54 -23.75
N ILE A 114 7.08 -30.68 -22.79
CA ILE A 114 6.11 -29.92 -22.02
C ILE A 114 5.43 -28.91 -22.95
N THR A 115 4.16 -29.14 -23.29
CA THR A 115 3.33 -28.14 -23.97
C THR A 115 3.10 -26.99 -22.99
N PRO A 116 3.45 -25.73 -23.34
CA PRO A 116 3.19 -24.59 -22.47
C PRO A 116 1.68 -24.47 -22.29
N THR A 117 1.22 -24.75 -21.07
CA THR A 117 -0.18 -24.51 -20.70
C THR A 117 -0.36 -23.00 -20.62
N GLN A 118 -1.27 -22.45 -21.43
CA GLN A 118 -1.59 -21.03 -21.40
C GLN A 118 -2.02 -20.66 -19.97
N PRO A 119 -1.37 -19.66 -19.33
CA PRO A 119 -1.75 -19.27 -17.99
C PRO A 119 -3.22 -18.82 -18.00
N ALA A 120 -4.01 -19.41 -17.11
CA ALA A 120 -5.40 -19.01 -16.93
C ALA A 120 -5.45 -17.50 -16.66
N SER A 121 -6.39 -16.80 -17.32
CA SER A 121 -6.60 -15.37 -17.13
C SER A 121 -7.01 -15.11 -15.68
N ALA A 122 -6.04 -14.77 -14.83
CA ALA A 122 -6.29 -14.47 -13.42
C ALA A 122 -7.12 -13.19 -13.30
N THR A 123 -8.14 -13.21 -12.46
CA THR A 123 -8.84 -11.99 -12.05
C THR A 123 -7.82 -11.03 -11.41
N PRO A 124 -7.80 -9.74 -11.81
CA PRO A 124 -6.89 -8.77 -11.20
C PRO A 124 -7.09 -8.70 -9.69
N LEU A 125 -6.00 -8.60 -8.92
CA LEU A 125 -6.05 -8.34 -7.48
C LEU A 125 -6.85 -7.06 -7.19
N PRO A 126 -7.53 -6.92 -6.04
CA PRO A 126 -8.15 -5.64 -5.70
C PRO A 126 -7.07 -4.56 -5.48
N PRO A 127 -7.43 -3.26 -5.49
CA PRO A 127 -6.46 -2.16 -5.32
C PRO A 127 -5.66 -2.24 -4.01
N ILE A 128 -6.26 -2.77 -2.94
CA ILE A 128 -5.60 -3.10 -1.69
C ILE A 128 -5.96 -4.53 -1.34
N PHE A 129 -4.99 -5.34 -0.96
CA PHE A 129 -5.23 -6.74 -0.61
C PHE A 129 -4.34 -7.20 0.55
N LEU A 130 -4.92 -8.05 1.41
CA LEU A 130 -4.19 -8.79 2.43
C LEU A 130 -3.54 -10.01 1.78
N PHE A 131 -2.21 -10.11 1.84
CA PHE A 131 -1.49 -11.28 1.31
C PHE A 131 -0.94 -12.20 2.39
N GLY A 132 -0.95 -11.77 3.66
CA GLY A 132 -0.49 -12.60 4.77
C GLY A 132 -0.56 -11.90 6.12
N ARG A 133 -0.02 -12.57 7.13
CA ARG A 133 0.21 -12.01 8.46
C ARG A 133 1.64 -12.26 8.89
N SER A 134 2.23 -11.28 9.56
CA SER A 134 3.54 -11.42 10.22
C SER A 134 3.48 -12.44 11.36
N ALA A 135 4.65 -12.84 11.87
CA ALA A 135 4.75 -13.71 13.05
C ALA A 135 4.07 -13.14 14.30
N ALA A 136 3.95 -11.81 14.41
CA ALA A 136 3.25 -11.12 15.49
C ALA A 136 1.75 -10.93 15.21
N GLY A 137 1.21 -11.52 14.13
CA GLY A 137 -0.20 -11.46 13.77
C GLY A 137 -0.64 -10.17 13.09
N ARG A 138 0.28 -9.26 12.73
CA ARG A 138 -0.06 -8.04 11.96
C ARG A 138 -0.35 -8.39 10.51
N ASP A 139 -1.40 -7.79 9.96
CA ASP A 139 -1.75 -7.91 8.55
C ASP A 139 -0.65 -7.33 7.64
N LEU A 140 -0.35 -8.03 6.55
CA LEU A 140 0.58 -7.61 5.51
C LEU A 140 -0.20 -7.25 4.26
N LEU A 141 -0.17 -5.97 3.91
CA LEU A 141 -0.98 -5.39 2.83
C LEU A 141 -0.15 -5.12 1.58
N GLY A 142 -0.73 -5.42 0.42
CA GLY A 142 -0.23 -5.03 -0.89
C GLY A 142 -1.16 -3.98 -1.53
N TYR A 143 -0.56 -3.04 -2.25
CA TYR A 143 -1.26 -1.95 -2.94
C TYR A 143 -0.99 -2.04 -4.43
N ARG A 144 -2.04 -2.12 -5.25
CA ARG A 144 -1.94 -2.27 -6.70
C ARG A 144 -2.31 -0.99 -7.43
N TYR A 145 -1.46 -0.61 -8.39
CA TYR A 145 -1.71 0.50 -9.31
C TYR A 145 -1.50 0.03 -10.76
N GLY A 146 -2.40 0.43 -11.67
CA GLY A 146 -2.40 -0.02 -13.07
C GLY A 146 -3.03 -1.40 -13.31
N PHE A 147 -3.20 -1.74 -14.59
CA PHE A 147 -3.89 -2.96 -15.07
C PHE A 147 -3.10 -3.70 -16.15
N GLY A 148 -1.83 -3.34 -16.33
CA GLY A 148 -0.95 -3.97 -17.30
C GLY A 148 -0.60 -5.42 -16.98
N SER A 149 -0.15 -6.15 -17.98
CA SER A 149 0.26 -7.55 -17.83
C SER A 149 1.66 -7.73 -17.23
N GLN A 150 2.49 -6.69 -17.25
CA GLN A 150 3.82 -6.70 -16.65
C GLN A 150 3.75 -6.21 -15.20
N ILE A 151 4.04 -7.10 -14.25
CA ILE A 151 3.94 -6.78 -12.83
C ILE A 151 5.33 -6.41 -12.30
N ILE A 152 5.43 -5.25 -11.66
CA ILE A 152 6.61 -4.82 -10.91
C ILE A 152 6.22 -4.75 -9.43
N LEU A 153 6.87 -5.59 -8.62
CA LEU A 153 6.68 -5.62 -7.17
C LEU A 153 7.82 -4.84 -6.51
N LEU A 154 7.47 -3.84 -5.69
CA LEU A 154 8.41 -3.13 -4.84
C LEU A 154 8.09 -3.42 -3.39
N VAL A 155 9.13 -3.69 -2.63
CA VAL A 155 9.05 -4.11 -1.24
C VAL A 155 9.97 -3.24 -0.40
N GLY A 156 9.42 -2.64 0.64
CA GLY A 156 10.14 -1.82 1.62
C GLY A 156 10.18 -2.49 2.99
N GLY A 157 11.02 -1.95 3.86
CA GLY A 157 11.02 -2.31 5.28
C GLY A 157 11.38 -3.76 5.59
N ILE A 158 12.12 -4.45 4.69
CA ILE A 158 12.53 -5.86 4.89
C ILE A 158 13.41 -5.95 6.15
N HIS A 159 14.30 -4.98 6.36
CA HIS A 159 15.06 -4.86 7.60
C HIS A 159 14.50 -3.79 8.54
N ALA A 160 13.20 -3.85 8.85
CA ALA A 160 12.55 -3.08 9.92
C ALA A 160 13.14 -1.66 10.14
N GLY A 161 13.46 -1.29 11.39
CA GLY A 161 13.90 0.06 11.74
C GLY A 161 15.22 0.56 11.12
N TYR A 162 16.01 -0.30 10.47
CA TYR A 162 17.24 0.12 9.78
C TYR A 162 16.96 0.69 8.38
N GLU A 163 15.83 0.32 7.79
CA GLU A 163 15.46 0.67 6.41
C GLU A 163 14.18 1.52 6.36
N ALA A 164 13.94 2.34 7.39
CA ALA A 164 12.77 3.22 7.48
C ALA A 164 12.65 4.18 6.28
N ASN A 165 13.77 4.54 5.65
CA ASN A 165 13.79 5.33 4.42
C ASN A 165 13.11 4.62 3.24
N THR A 166 13.21 3.28 3.14
CA THR A 166 12.53 2.51 2.08
C THR A 166 11.02 2.47 2.27
N ILE A 167 10.56 2.49 3.53
CA ILE A 167 9.14 2.63 3.87
C ILE A 167 8.65 4.00 3.37
N GLY A 168 9.34 5.08 3.76
CA GLY A 168 8.99 6.44 3.33
C GLY A 168 8.98 6.61 1.80
N LEU A 169 9.94 6.03 1.10
CA LEU A 169 9.95 6.02 -0.36
C LEU A 169 8.69 5.35 -0.95
N LEU A 170 8.30 4.19 -0.42
CA LEU A 170 7.10 3.49 -0.90
C LEU A 170 5.81 4.24 -0.54
N GLU A 171 5.76 4.96 0.58
CA GLU A 171 4.63 5.83 0.94
C GLU A 171 4.50 7.04 -0.02
N GLU A 172 5.63 7.66 -0.39
CA GLU A 172 5.66 8.74 -1.38
C GLU A 172 5.23 8.24 -2.77
N LEU A 173 5.70 7.06 -3.21
CA LEU A 173 5.28 6.46 -4.47
C LEU A 173 3.79 6.10 -4.47
N GLN A 174 3.26 5.55 -3.38
CA GLN A 174 1.82 5.29 -3.23
C GLN A 174 1.01 6.57 -3.38
N THR A 175 1.41 7.63 -2.71
CA THR A 175 0.77 8.94 -2.78
C THR A 175 0.76 9.43 -4.23
N HIS A 176 1.93 9.48 -4.87
CA HIS A 176 2.08 9.93 -6.25
C HIS A 176 1.19 9.14 -7.23
N PHE A 177 1.25 7.81 -7.21
CA PHE A 177 0.50 6.99 -8.17
C PHE A 177 -0.99 6.88 -7.83
N SER A 178 -1.41 7.13 -6.59
CA SER A 178 -2.84 7.24 -6.26
C SER A 178 -3.49 8.47 -6.91
N GLU A 179 -2.72 9.53 -7.12
CA GLU A 179 -3.18 10.79 -7.70
C GLU A 179 -2.90 10.89 -9.20
N ASN A 180 -1.87 10.17 -9.69
CA ASN A 180 -1.36 10.27 -11.05
C ASN A 180 -1.25 8.88 -11.72
N LEU A 181 -2.37 8.15 -11.79
CA LEU A 181 -2.39 6.81 -12.42
C LEU A 181 -1.94 6.82 -13.89
N GLY A 182 -2.04 7.97 -14.58
CA GLY A 182 -1.59 8.14 -15.97
C GLY A 182 -0.08 8.09 -16.15
N ASP A 183 0.71 8.23 -15.07
CA ASP A 183 2.18 8.14 -15.12
C ASP A 183 2.66 6.68 -15.17
N ILE A 184 1.75 5.71 -14.95
CA ILE A 184 2.03 4.28 -15.11
C ILE A 184 1.80 3.90 -16.57
N GLN A 185 2.81 3.30 -17.21
CA GLN A 185 2.66 2.81 -18.58
C GLN A 185 1.54 1.76 -18.66
N PRO A 186 0.75 1.73 -19.76
CA PRO A 186 -0.45 0.87 -19.86
C PRO A 186 -0.18 -0.62 -19.68
N GLU A 187 1.02 -1.09 -20.04
CA GLU A 187 1.46 -2.48 -19.91
C GLU A 187 1.98 -2.85 -18.52
N ILE A 188 2.12 -1.88 -17.61
CA ILE A 188 2.65 -2.07 -16.25
C ILE A 188 1.53 -2.10 -15.20
N THR A 189 1.70 -3.00 -14.23
CA THR A 189 1.04 -2.96 -12.93
C THR A 189 2.10 -2.88 -11.85
N LEU A 190 2.00 -1.86 -11.00
CA LEU A 190 2.83 -1.71 -9.81
C LEU A 190 2.15 -2.37 -8.62
N ILE A 191 2.90 -3.14 -7.84
CA ILE A 191 2.47 -3.64 -6.54
C ILE A 191 3.46 -3.13 -5.50
N PHE A 192 2.96 -2.47 -4.46
CA PHE A 192 3.77 -1.97 -3.35
C PHE A 192 3.46 -2.74 -2.07
N VAL A 193 4.51 -3.16 -1.37
CA VAL A 193 4.48 -3.76 -0.03
C VAL A 193 5.38 -2.91 0.88
N PRO A 194 4.82 -1.95 1.64
CA PRO A 194 5.64 -0.97 2.35
C PRO A 194 6.45 -1.54 3.51
N VAL A 195 5.93 -2.60 4.15
CA VAL A 195 6.53 -3.25 5.32
C VAL A 195 6.30 -4.76 5.28
N LEU A 196 7.33 -5.53 5.64
CA LEU A 196 7.29 -7.00 5.78
C LEU A 196 7.54 -7.45 7.22
#